data_AF-A0AAW9S2Q8-F1
#
_entry.id   AF-A0AAW9S2Q8-F1
#
_cell.length_a   1.000
_cell.length_b   1.000
_cell.length_c   1.000
_cell.angle_alpha   90.00
_cell.angle_beta   90.00
_cell.angle_gamma   90.00
#
_symmetry.space_group_name_H-M   'P 1'
#
loop_
_entity.id
_entity.type
_entity.pdbx_description
1 polymer ?
#
loop_
_entity_poly.entity_id
_entity_poly.type
_entity_poly.pdbx_seq_one_letter_code
_entity_poly.pdbx_strand_id
1 'polypeptide(L)'
;MYLNNLEGEKKEKAILSLGEDVKNADLLLSIAQSEKGRYQQAALRALVRFDYPPAIPIWKKHLKSKSMGEKIFLGETSDAVSNLIAEEFIAFISHLLCQPGEYVMTEQEWRKFKTYLSIILGKGSSKTQEMYMLIAENMDKLSELIYRVSDNGLLINTYLHFYKPSPSIDDAKKIFPAVLSMSILYNLDKNLISLAQELYSKYKGNWLSPVFIANLLTKPSKEVYEKFASYLKNSGGTYLKDTFGALFFDKKTQRHSGLLFWGQYEYGEIDTRFSFERTLFENLEERWFFDLTEAVQEKVPLQAYHRSGVWYEAYDEMLVGILPNIIRDKRVEKKLKEYFTAREKQHNGFSTVYLDALYTLNSDITEEIINRYIRCSDNGVSKYSLRVTINNLTNWSNKRKVDFYNTLSPKYVMREELEALKE
;
A
#
# COMPACT_ATOMS: atom_id res chain seq x y z
N MET A 1 -24.35 11.77 28.16
CA MET A 1 -25.30 10.89 27.44
C MET A 1 -25.40 9.58 28.22
N TYR A 2 -26.58 9.17 28.67
CA TYR A 2 -26.71 7.94 29.46
C TYR A 2 -26.60 6.71 28.54
N LEU A 3 -25.43 6.07 28.52
CA LEU A 3 -25.15 4.87 27.70
C LEU A 3 -26.14 3.73 27.96
N ASN A 4 -26.74 3.68 29.15
CA ASN A 4 -27.68 2.65 29.58
C ASN A 4 -29.00 2.64 28.78
N ASN A 5 -29.34 3.74 28.11
CA ASN A 5 -30.58 3.84 27.33
C ASN A 5 -30.37 3.57 25.83
N LEU A 6 -29.16 3.21 25.43
CA LEU A 6 -28.80 2.92 24.05
C LEU A 6 -28.65 1.42 23.85
N GLU A 7 -29.02 0.93 22.66
CA GLU A 7 -28.81 -0.46 22.26
C GLU A 7 -28.26 -0.55 20.83
N GLY A 8 -27.69 -1.71 20.51
CA GLY A 8 -27.15 -2.02 19.20
C GLY A 8 -26.02 -1.08 18.78
N GLU A 9 -26.02 -0.73 17.51
CA GLU A 9 -24.99 0.11 16.89
C GLU A 9 -24.88 1.51 17.52
N LYS A 10 -25.99 2.04 18.06
CA LYS A 10 -26.01 3.36 18.71
C LYS A 10 -25.19 3.35 20.00
N LYS A 11 -25.31 2.29 20.82
CA LYS A 11 -24.50 2.14 22.05
C LYS A 11 -23.03 1.92 21.70
N GLU A 12 -22.76 1.10 20.69
CA GLU A 12 -21.39 0.85 20.23
C GLU A 12 -20.68 2.12 19.78
N LYS A 13 -21.33 2.93 18.93
CA LYS A 13 -20.81 4.23 18.50
C LYS A 13 -20.61 5.20 19.66
N ALA A 14 -21.55 5.25 20.60
CA ALA A 14 -21.44 6.11 21.78
C ALA A 14 -20.29 5.70 22.72
N ILE A 15 -19.98 4.40 22.83
CA ILE A 15 -18.81 3.91 23.56
C ILE A 15 -17.52 4.32 22.83
N LEU A 16 -17.47 4.14 21.49
CA LEU A 16 -16.30 4.54 20.69
C LEU A 16 -16.00 6.03 20.81
N SER A 17 -17.03 6.89 20.82
CA SER A 17 -16.85 8.35 20.96
C SER A 17 -16.31 8.78 22.32
N LEU A 18 -16.41 7.95 23.37
CA LEU A 18 -15.73 8.24 24.64
C LEU A 18 -14.21 8.30 24.48
N GLY A 19 -13.66 7.61 23.47
CA GLY A 19 -12.24 7.61 23.10
C GLY A 19 -11.73 8.94 22.54
N GLU A 20 -12.54 10.00 22.54
CA GLU A 20 -12.14 11.36 22.17
C GLU A 20 -11.61 12.17 23.38
N ASP A 21 -11.91 11.77 24.62
CA ASP A 21 -11.45 12.44 25.84
C ASP A 21 -10.91 11.43 26.85
N VAL A 22 -9.62 11.59 27.20
CA VAL A 22 -8.90 10.73 28.16
C VAL A 22 -9.56 10.67 29.54
N LYS A 23 -10.36 11.68 29.92
CA LYS A 23 -11.14 11.66 31.19
C LYS A 23 -12.12 10.48 31.26
N ASN A 24 -12.49 9.90 30.12
CA ASN A 24 -13.36 8.73 30.06
C ASN A 24 -12.61 7.40 30.23
N ALA A 25 -11.28 7.40 30.43
CA ALA A 25 -10.50 6.17 30.49
C ALA A 25 -10.96 5.21 31.61
N ASP A 26 -11.27 5.72 32.81
CA ASP A 26 -11.79 4.92 33.92
C ASP A 26 -13.15 4.26 33.55
N LEU A 27 -14.04 5.04 32.92
CA LEU A 27 -15.34 4.56 32.46
C LEU A 27 -15.17 3.49 31.36
N LEU A 28 -14.29 3.74 30.38
CA LEU A 28 -13.99 2.79 29.32
C LEU A 28 -13.40 1.48 29.86
N LEU A 29 -12.52 1.56 30.86
CA LEU A 29 -11.98 0.38 31.53
C LEU A 29 -13.09 -0.39 32.26
N SER A 30 -13.96 0.32 32.98
CA SER A 30 -15.12 -0.29 33.65
C SER A 30 -16.04 -1.02 32.67
N ILE A 31 -16.37 -0.39 31.53
CA ILE A 31 -17.17 -0.99 30.45
C ILE A 31 -16.45 -2.22 29.87
N ALA A 32 -15.16 -2.13 29.59
CA ALA A 32 -14.36 -3.24 29.06
C ALA A 32 -14.30 -4.45 30.01
N GLN A 33 -14.45 -4.24 31.32
CA GLN A 33 -14.46 -5.32 32.32
C GLN A 33 -15.85 -5.92 32.57
N SER A 34 -16.91 -5.12 32.43
CA SER A 34 -18.28 -5.49 32.80
C SER A 34 -19.13 -5.98 31.62
N GLU A 35 -18.93 -5.41 30.42
CA GLU A 35 -19.69 -5.76 29.21
C GLU A 35 -19.06 -6.95 28.47
N LYS A 36 -19.80 -7.50 27.50
CA LYS A 36 -19.35 -8.61 26.63
C LYS A 36 -19.55 -8.27 25.15
N GLY A 37 -18.87 -9.02 24.28
CA GLY A 37 -19.06 -8.95 22.83
C GLY A 37 -18.71 -7.57 22.25
N ARG A 38 -19.57 -7.01 21.39
CA ARG A 38 -19.30 -5.77 20.66
C ARG A 38 -19.06 -4.54 21.57
N TYR A 39 -19.75 -4.43 22.71
CA TYR A 39 -19.58 -3.27 23.59
C TYR A 39 -18.24 -3.30 24.33
N GLN A 40 -17.81 -4.49 24.76
CA GLN A 40 -16.47 -4.68 25.31
C GLN A 40 -15.40 -4.35 24.26
N GLN A 41 -15.56 -4.83 23.02
CA GLN A 41 -14.61 -4.54 21.94
C GLN A 41 -14.54 -3.04 21.63
N ALA A 42 -15.69 -2.36 21.56
CA ALA A 42 -15.74 -0.91 21.38
C ALA A 42 -15.03 -0.16 22.50
N ALA A 43 -15.25 -0.55 23.77
CA ALA A 43 -14.59 0.07 24.91
C ALA A 43 -13.08 -0.13 24.88
N LEU A 44 -12.61 -1.34 24.55
CA LEU A 44 -11.19 -1.64 24.41
C LEU A 44 -10.54 -0.86 23.27
N ARG A 45 -11.21 -0.75 22.11
CA ARG A 45 -10.74 0.05 20.96
C ARG A 45 -10.66 1.54 21.28
N ALA A 46 -11.62 2.07 22.03
CA ALA A 46 -11.56 3.46 22.50
C ALA A 46 -10.44 3.66 23.53
N LEU A 47 -10.24 2.70 24.43
CA LEU A 47 -9.27 2.80 25.53
C LEU A 47 -7.82 2.75 25.07
N VAL A 48 -7.48 1.97 24.04
CA VAL A 48 -6.10 1.86 23.53
C VAL A 48 -5.55 3.16 22.93
N ARG A 49 -6.40 4.17 22.72
CA ARG A 49 -5.99 5.50 22.27
C ARG A 49 -5.16 6.26 23.30
N PHE A 50 -5.24 5.86 24.56
CA PHE A 50 -4.67 6.58 25.68
C PHE A 50 -3.47 5.86 26.28
N ASP A 51 -2.49 6.63 26.72
CA ASP A 51 -1.45 6.16 27.63
C ASP A 51 -2.03 6.02 29.05
N TYR A 52 -2.73 4.92 29.27
CA TYR A 52 -3.49 4.69 30.49
C TYR A 52 -3.02 3.40 31.20
N PRO A 53 -2.08 3.52 32.17
CA PRO A 53 -1.46 2.37 32.83
C PRO A 53 -2.42 1.36 33.47
N PRO A 54 -3.56 1.74 34.07
CA PRO A 54 -4.49 0.76 34.65
C PRO A 54 -5.08 -0.23 33.63
N ALA A 55 -5.05 0.07 32.33
CA ALA A 55 -5.49 -0.84 31.28
C ALA A 55 -4.41 -1.83 30.79
N ILE A 56 -3.14 -1.68 31.22
CA ILE A 56 -2.06 -2.60 30.82
C ILE A 56 -2.39 -4.07 31.08
N PRO A 57 -2.94 -4.48 32.25
CA PRO A 57 -3.26 -5.89 32.50
C PRO A 57 -4.29 -6.47 31.53
N ILE A 58 -5.31 -5.70 31.14
CA ILE A 58 -6.32 -6.17 30.18
C ILE A 58 -5.74 -6.26 28.77
N TRP A 59 -4.89 -5.32 28.35
CA TRP A 59 -4.20 -5.40 27.06
C TRP A 59 -3.25 -6.60 26.99
N LYS A 60 -2.47 -6.86 28.05
CA LYS A 60 -1.62 -8.08 28.17
C LYS A 60 -2.43 -9.35 28.01
N LYS A 61 -3.62 -9.41 28.61
CA LYS A 61 -4.53 -10.55 28.45
C LYS A 61 -4.97 -10.74 27.00
N HIS A 62 -5.28 -9.66 26.29
CA HIS A 62 -5.70 -9.73 24.88
C HIS A 62 -4.56 -10.11 23.93
N LEU A 63 -3.33 -9.65 24.16
CA LEU A 63 -2.17 -10.07 23.35
C LEU A 63 -1.91 -11.59 23.43
N LYS A 64 -2.23 -12.22 24.56
CA LYS A 64 -2.07 -13.67 24.74
C LYS A 64 -3.22 -14.51 24.13
N SER A 65 -4.26 -13.88 23.60
CA SER A 65 -5.39 -14.57 22.98
C SER A 65 -5.03 -15.12 21.58
N LYS A 66 -5.86 -16.01 21.02
CA LYS A 66 -5.67 -16.58 19.66
C LYS A 66 -5.50 -15.49 18.58
N SER A 67 -6.26 -14.40 18.68
CA SER A 67 -6.21 -13.27 17.75
C SER A 67 -5.24 -12.16 18.16
N MET A 68 -4.52 -12.34 19.28
CA MET A 68 -3.60 -11.37 19.87
C MET A 68 -4.19 -9.95 20.03
N GLY A 69 -5.52 -9.85 20.15
CA GLY A 69 -6.19 -8.55 20.23
C GLY A 69 -6.07 -7.69 18.98
N GLU A 70 -5.84 -8.26 17.78
CA GLU A 70 -5.65 -7.49 16.55
C GLU A 70 -6.76 -6.46 16.30
N LYS A 71 -8.04 -6.85 16.45
CA LYS A 71 -9.20 -5.95 16.34
C LYS A 71 -9.21 -4.77 17.33
N ILE A 72 -8.42 -4.87 18.40
CA ILE A 72 -8.31 -3.86 19.45
C ILE A 72 -7.13 -2.92 19.18
N PHE A 73 -5.97 -3.48 18.82
CA PHE A 73 -4.70 -2.73 18.74
C PHE A 73 -4.40 -2.13 17.38
N LEU A 74 -5.10 -2.58 16.34
CA LEU A 74 -4.85 -2.14 14.97
C LEU A 74 -5.24 -0.67 14.78
N GLY A 75 -4.32 0.10 14.20
CA GLY A 75 -4.50 1.52 13.89
C GLY A 75 -4.23 2.50 15.04
N GLU A 76 -4.24 2.05 16.29
CA GLU A 76 -4.04 2.96 17.44
C GLU A 76 -2.55 3.01 17.83
N THR A 77 -2.02 4.19 18.18
CA THR A 77 -0.56 4.43 18.26
C THR A 77 -0.05 4.95 19.60
N SER A 78 -0.83 4.84 20.68
CA SER A 78 -0.40 5.23 22.03
C SER A 78 0.90 4.53 22.45
N ASP A 79 1.74 5.19 23.25
CA ASP A 79 3.02 4.64 23.67
C ASP A 79 2.86 3.43 24.59
N ALA A 80 1.86 3.42 25.46
CA ALA A 80 1.61 2.31 26.39
C ALA A 80 1.32 1.00 25.65
N VAL A 81 0.46 1.03 24.62
CA VAL A 81 0.18 -0.16 23.80
C VAL A 81 1.34 -0.49 22.86
N SER A 82 2.02 0.54 22.34
CA SER A 82 3.17 0.38 21.46
C SER A 82 4.33 -0.32 22.15
N ASN A 83 4.66 0.10 23.37
CA ASN A 83 5.68 -0.53 24.19
C ASN A 83 5.35 -2.00 24.44
N LEU A 84 4.11 -2.29 24.82
CA LEU A 84 3.68 -3.65 25.12
C LEU A 84 3.79 -4.60 23.91
N ILE A 85 3.33 -4.13 22.74
CA ILE A 85 3.41 -4.91 21.49
C ILE A 85 4.87 -5.10 21.08
N ALA A 86 5.69 -4.05 21.18
CA ALA A 86 7.09 -4.11 20.80
C ALA A 86 7.89 -5.07 21.73
N GLU A 87 7.61 -5.11 23.03
CA GLU A 87 8.22 -6.08 23.96
C GLU A 87 7.94 -7.53 23.55
N GLU A 88 6.68 -7.86 23.29
CA GLU A 88 6.28 -9.21 22.87
C GLU A 88 6.84 -9.56 21.48
N PHE A 89 6.93 -8.57 20.58
CA PHE A 89 7.51 -8.79 19.26
C PHE A 89 9.04 -8.97 19.34
N ILE A 90 9.75 -8.22 20.18
CA ILE A 90 11.18 -8.42 20.47
C ILE A 90 11.42 -9.84 20.99
N ALA A 91 10.61 -10.31 21.94
CA ALA A 91 10.74 -11.67 22.47
C ALA A 91 10.53 -12.72 21.37
N PHE A 92 9.54 -12.52 20.49
CA PHE A 92 9.28 -13.39 19.36
C PHE A 92 10.42 -13.41 18.33
N ILE A 93 10.92 -12.24 17.92
CA ILE A 93 12.07 -12.12 17.00
C ILE A 93 13.31 -12.74 17.62
N SER A 94 13.56 -12.52 18.91
CA SER A 94 14.70 -13.12 19.62
C SER A 94 14.64 -14.64 19.62
N HIS A 95 13.45 -15.23 19.78
CA HIS A 95 13.24 -16.67 19.64
C HIS A 95 13.57 -17.17 18.23
N LEU A 96 13.12 -16.44 17.18
CA LEU A 96 13.45 -16.78 15.79
C LEU A 96 14.96 -16.67 15.52
N LEU A 97 15.63 -15.67 16.10
CA LEU A 97 17.08 -15.50 16.00
C LEU A 97 17.86 -16.62 16.69
N CYS A 98 17.28 -17.37 17.62
CA CYS A 98 17.93 -18.53 18.23
C CYS A 98 17.83 -19.79 17.36
N GLN A 99 17.02 -19.78 16.30
CA GLN A 99 16.86 -20.91 15.40
C GLN A 99 18.06 -21.03 14.44
N PRO A 100 18.34 -22.23 13.92
CA PRO A 100 19.35 -22.42 12.88
C PRO A 100 18.97 -21.68 11.59
N GLY A 101 19.96 -21.43 10.72
CA GLY A 101 19.70 -20.97 9.35
C GLY A 101 18.79 -21.96 8.61
N GLU A 102 18.00 -21.44 7.67
CA GLU A 102 16.98 -22.20 6.93
C GLU A 102 15.85 -22.77 7.80
N TYR A 103 15.70 -22.30 9.04
CA TYR A 103 14.56 -22.70 9.87
C TYR A 103 13.22 -22.32 9.23
N VAL A 104 12.32 -23.29 9.16
CA VAL A 104 10.95 -23.12 8.66
C VAL A 104 10.03 -22.79 9.83
N MET A 105 9.44 -21.58 9.82
CA MET A 105 8.44 -21.20 10.82
C MET A 105 7.24 -22.15 10.80
N THR A 106 6.81 -22.57 11.99
CA THR A 106 5.55 -23.31 12.16
C THR A 106 4.36 -22.46 11.71
N GLU A 107 3.20 -23.08 11.46
CA GLU A 107 2.00 -22.33 11.07
C GLU A 107 1.60 -21.30 12.14
N GLN A 108 1.77 -21.65 13.42
CA GLN A 108 1.46 -20.78 14.52
C GLN A 108 2.42 -19.58 14.60
N GLU A 109 3.72 -19.80 14.43
CA GLU A 109 4.72 -18.71 14.38
C GLU A 109 4.48 -17.80 13.18
N TRP A 110 4.16 -18.37 12.02
CA TRP A 110 3.82 -17.58 10.84
C TRP A 110 2.58 -16.71 11.06
N ARG A 111 1.53 -17.26 11.68
CA ARG A 111 0.33 -16.49 12.05
C ARG A 111 0.68 -15.35 13.01
N LYS A 112 1.47 -15.63 14.06
CA LYS A 112 1.94 -14.60 15.01
C LYS A 112 2.78 -13.53 14.33
N PHE A 113 3.71 -13.90 13.46
CA PHE A 113 4.56 -12.97 12.71
C PHE A 113 3.71 -11.98 11.92
N LYS A 114 2.75 -12.47 11.11
CA LYS A 114 1.82 -11.60 10.37
C LYS A 114 0.99 -10.69 11.30
N THR A 115 0.54 -11.21 12.45
CA THR A 115 -0.24 -10.41 13.40
C THR A 115 0.60 -9.31 14.04
N TYR A 116 1.85 -9.58 14.41
CA TYR A 116 2.77 -8.53 14.88
C TYR A 116 3.01 -7.45 13.84
N LEU A 117 3.29 -7.83 12.59
CA LEU A 117 3.45 -6.87 11.48
C LEU A 117 2.18 -6.04 11.26
N SER A 118 1.00 -6.64 11.46
CA SER A 118 -0.28 -5.96 11.32
C SER A 118 -0.45 -4.91 12.42
N ILE A 119 -0.28 -5.31 13.69
CA ILE A 119 -0.55 -4.43 14.84
C ILE A 119 0.56 -3.43 15.11
N ILE A 120 1.78 -3.58 14.58
CA ILE A 120 2.88 -2.63 14.82
C ILE A 120 2.79 -1.35 13.97
N LEU A 121 1.91 -1.32 12.96
CA LEU A 121 1.78 -0.20 12.03
C LEU A 121 1.65 1.15 12.75
N GLY A 122 2.53 2.08 12.42
CA GLY A 122 2.50 3.49 12.87
C GLY A 122 2.91 3.73 14.31
N LYS A 123 3.35 2.70 15.04
CA LYS A 123 3.72 2.79 16.45
C LYS A 123 5.15 3.29 16.60
N GLY A 124 5.34 4.46 17.21
CA GLY A 124 6.63 5.18 17.28
C GLY A 124 7.34 5.19 18.64
N SER A 125 6.84 4.41 19.62
CA SER A 125 7.40 4.40 20.99
C SER A 125 8.90 4.05 21.03
N SER A 126 9.58 4.38 22.13
CA SER A 126 11.00 4.06 22.32
C SER A 126 11.27 2.55 22.19
N LYS A 127 10.37 1.71 22.69
CA LYS A 127 10.52 0.25 22.56
C LYS A 127 10.31 -0.24 21.13
N THR A 128 9.44 0.42 20.36
CA THR A 128 9.34 0.13 18.91
C THR A 128 10.65 0.43 18.20
N GLN A 129 11.33 1.52 18.57
CA GLN A 129 12.64 1.83 18.01
C GLN A 129 13.68 0.76 18.37
N GLU A 130 13.73 0.32 19.64
CA GLU A 130 14.59 -0.80 20.06
C GLU A 130 14.34 -2.08 19.24
N MET A 131 13.07 -2.40 18.97
CA MET A 131 12.69 -3.56 18.17
C MET A 131 13.22 -3.47 16.73
N TYR A 132 13.05 -2.33 16.07
CA TYR A 132 13.61 -2.11 14.73
C TYR A 132 15.14 -2.14 14.72
N MET A 133 15.79 -1.61 15.76
CA MET A 133 17.25 -1.67 15.89
C MET A 133 17.74 -3.11 16.01
N LEU A 134 17.11 -3.93 16.88
CA LEU A 134 17.41 -5.36 17.00
C LEU A 134 17.28 -6.09 15.65
N ILE A 135 16.18 -5.82 14.93
CA ILE A 135 15.93 -6.41 13.61
C ILE A 135 17.02 -5.98 12.62
N ALA A 136 17.37 -4.70 12.57
CA ALA A 136 18.37 -4.19 11.66
C ALA A 136 19.77 -4.77 11.93
N GLU A 137 20.13 -4.93 13.21
CA GLU A 137 21.38 -5.54 13.65
C GLU A 137 21.50 -7.02 13.25
N ASN A 138 20.37 -7.71 13.12
CA ASN A 138 20.31 -9.15 12.85
C ASN A 138 19.66 -9.47 11.50
N MET A 139 19.61 -8.50 10.59
CA MET A 139 18.86 -8.59 9.33
C MET A 139 19.33 -9.77 8.47
N ASP A 140 20.65 -10.01 8.38
CA ASP A 140 21.22 -11.12 7.62
C ASP A 140 20.71 -12.47 8.13
N LYS A 141 20.77 -12.69 9.45
CA LYS A 141 20.27 -13.92 10.07
C LYS A 141 18.76 -14.09 9.89
N LEU A 142 17.98 -13.01 10.03
CA LEU A 142 16.53 -13.06 9.80
C LEU A 142 16.19 -13.39 8.35
N SER A 143 17.02 -12.97 7.40
CA SER A 143 16.81 -13.26 5.98
C SER A 143 17.16 -14.70 5.57
N GLU A 144 17.86 -15.45 6.42
CA GLU A 144 18.13 -16.89 6.22
C GLU A 144 16.97 -17.79 6.65
N LEU A 145 15.96 -17.26 7.34
CA LEU A 145 14.76 -18.02 7.72
C LEU A 145 13.94 -18.36 6.48
N ILE A 146 13.28 -19.53 6.48
CA ILE A 146 12.36 -19.91 5.40
C ILE A 146 10.99 -19.29 5.68
N TYR A 147 10.69 -18.24 4.91
CA TYR A 147 9.38 -17.60 4.87
C TYR A 147 8.43 -18.41 3.99
N ARG A 148 7.15 -18.50 4.38
CA ARG A 148 6.13 -19.13 3.54
C ARG A 148 5.82 -18.22 2.35
N VAL A 149 6.26 -18.60 1.17
CA VAL A 149 6.00 -17.93 -0.11
C VAL A 149 4.78 -18.58 -0.76
N SER A 150 3.88 -17.77 -1.31
CA SER A 150 2.77 -18.26 -2.16
C SER A 150 3.16 -18.18 -3.64
N ASP A 151 2.39 -18.74 -4.55
CA ASP A 151 2.59 -18.56 -6.00
C ASP A 151 2.64 -17.07 -6.41
N ASN A 152 2.01 -16.20 -5.61
CA ASN A 152 1.94 -14.75 -5.80
C ASN A 152 3.08 -13.98 -5.09
N GLY A 153 3.90 -14.67 -4.30
CA GLY A 153 5.09 -14.12 -3.64
C GLY A 153 5.04 -14.10 -2.10
N LEU A 154 5.92 -13.28 -1.50
CA LEU A 154 6.07 -13.18 -0.05
C LEU A 154 5.01 -12.21 0.52
N LEU A 155 4.01 -12.78 1.19
CA LEU A 155 2.90 -12.04 1.78
C LEU A 155 3.27 -11.56 3.19
N ILE A 156 3.45 -10.25 3.37
CA ILE A 156 3.69 -9.63 4.68
C ILE A 156 2.38 -9.54 5.46
N ASN A 157 1.29 -9.17 4.76
CA ASN A 157 -0.08 -9.28 5.23
C ASN A 157 -1.01 -9.56 4.02
N THR A 158 -2.33 -9.44 4.19
CA THR A 158 -3.29 -9.66 3.09
C THR A 158 -3.09 -8.70 1.90
N TYR A 159 -2.45 -7.55 2.13
CA TYR A 159 -2.42 -6.43 1.19
C TYR A 159 -1.04 -5.88 0.82
N LEU A 160 0.00 -6.30 1.54
CA LEU A 160 1.38 -5.93 1.31
C LEU A 160 2.16 -7.19 0.96
N HIS A 161 2.69 -7.25 -0.24
CA HIS A 161 3.48 -8.38 -0.69
C HIS A 161 4.69 -7.94 -1.51
N PHE A 162 5.67 -8.85 -1.55
CA PHE A 162 6.70 -8.82 -2.57
C PHE A 162 6.34 -9.82 -3.66
N TYR A 163 6.09 -9.33 -4.87
CA TYR A 163 5.69 -10.18 -5.99
C TYR A 163 6.85 -11.05 -6.46
N LYS A 164 6.59 -12.37 -6.63
CA LYS A 164 7.58 -13.39 -7.02
C LYS A 164 8.96 -13.05 -6.44
N PRO A 165 9.13 -13.09 -5.11
CA PRO A 165 10.45 -12.92 -4.56
C PRO A 165 11.32 -13.94 -5.29
N SER A 166 12.45 -13.51 -5.81
CA SER A 166 13.47 -14.51 -6.03
C SER A 166 13.65 -15.17 -4.65
N PRO A 167 13.82 -16.48 -4.52
CA PRO A 167 14.17 -17.10 -3.24
C PRO A 167 15.57 -16.63 -2.75
N SER A 168 16.01 -15.43 -3.14
CA SER A 168 17.15 -14.74 -2.60
C SER A 168 16.79 -14.10 -1.26
N ILE A 169 17.68 -14.35 -0.32
CA ILE A 169 17.85 -13.70 0.98
C ILE A 169 17.53 -12.18 0.93
N ASP A 170 17.86 -11.49 -0.16
CA ASP A 170 17.68 -10.03 -0.28
C ASP A 170 16.23 -9.53 -0.27
N ASP A 171 15.25 -10.34 -0.68
CA ASP A 171 13.83 -9.93 -0.64
C ASP A 171 13.27 -9.99 0.79
N ALA A 172 13.69 -10.96 1.61
CA ALA A 172 13.33 -11.02 3.02
C ALA A 172 13.84 -9.80 3.80
N LYS A 173 15.01 -9.27 3.42
CA LYS A 173 15.58 -8.05 4.01
C LYS A 173 14.74 -6.78 3.77
N LYS A 174 13.75 -6.83 2.87
CA LYS A 174 12.86 -5.69 2.57
C LYS A 174 11.64 -5.63 3.48
N ILE A 175 11.28 -6.71 4.20
CA ILE A 175 10.05 -6.79 5.00
C ILE A 175 9.94 -5.63 5.98
N PHE A 176 10.92 -5.48 6.87
CA PHE A 176 10.86 -4.47 7.93
C PHE A 176 11.06 -3.03 7.44
N PRO A 177 11.96 -2.75 6.48
CA PRO A 177 12.01 -1.45 5.83
C PRO A 177 10.68 -1.05 5.16
N ALA A 178 9.98 -2.00 4.54
CA ALA A 178 8.66 -1.75 3.96
C ALA A 178 7.62 -1.45 5.05
N VAL A 179 7.57 -2.24 6.13
CA VAL A 179 6.65 -1.98 7.26
C VAL A 179 6.93 -0.64 7.93
N LEU A 180 8.19 -0.23 8.08
CA LEU A 180 8.54 1.10 8.58
C LEU A 180 8.07 2.21 7.63
N SER A 181 8.25 2.02 6.31
CA SER A 181 7.78 2.96 5.29
C SER A 181 6.26 3.15 5.36
N MET A 182 5.51 2.04 5.49
CA MET A 182 4.05 2.08 5.63
C MET A 182 3.62 2.65 6.97
N SER A 183 4.40 2.44 8.03
CA SER A 183 4.15 3.03 9.35
C SER A 183 4.28 4.55 9.32
N ILE A 184 5.29 5.09 8.64
CA ILE A 184 5.47 6.54 8.45
C ILE A 184 4.35 7.13 7.58
N LEU A 185 3.93 6.40 6.53
CA LEU A 185 2.81 6.80 5.69
C LEU A 185 1.48 6.77 6.47
N TYR A 186 1.29 5.80 7.36
CA TYR A 186 0.10 5.72 8.21
C TYR A 186 0.09 6.84 9.27
N ASN A 187 1.15 6.91 10.06
CA ASN A 187 1.34 7.86 11.14
C ASN A 187 2.67 8.59 10.92
N LEU A 188 2.61 9.90 10.68
CA LEU A 188 3.78 10.75 10.39
C LEU A 188 4.57 11.07 11.68
N ASP A 189 4.85 10.02 12.44
CA ASP A 189 5.47 10.06 13.75
C ASP A 189 6.94 10.48 13.64
N LYS A 190 7.34 11.45 14.47
CA LYS A 190 8.69 12.02 14.41
C LYS A 190 9.76 11.03 14.83
N ASN A 191 9.45 10.12 15.75
CA ASN A 191 10.38 9.10 16.19
C ASN A 191 10.62 8.08 15.08
N LEU A 192 9.58 7.65 14.36
CA LEU A 192 9.73 6.76 13.20
C LEU A 192 10.55 7.41 12.07
N ILE A 193 10.34 8.70 11.82
CA ILE A 193 11.12 9.44 10.81
C ILE A 193 12.59 9.55 11.22
N SER A 194 12.87 9.84 12.50
CA SER A 194 14.23 9.89 13.05
C SER A 194 14.91 8.52 12.96
N LEU A 195 14.20 7.46 13.38
CA LEU A 195 14.67 6.09 13.32
C LEU A 195 15.01 5.67 11.88
N ALA A 196 14.19 6.02 10.89
CA ALA A 196 14.48 5.73 9.49
C ALA A 196 15.83 6.32 9.05
N GLN A 197 16.13 7.55 9.47
CA GLN A 197 17.41 8.20 9.16
C GLN A 197 18.58 7.51 9.85
N GLU A 198 18.43 7.12 11.12
CA GLU A 198 19.45 6.39 11.88
C GLU A 198 19.75 5.04 11.23
N LEU A 199 18.72 4.25 10.94
CA LEU A 199 18.84 2.94 10.31
C LEU A 199 19.51 3.02 8.94
N TYR A 200 19.12 3.99 8.10
CA TYR A 200 19.79 4.19 6.82
C TYR A 200 21.23 4.67 6.98
N SER A 201 21.51 5.51 7.97
CA SER A 201 22.88 5.98 8.23
C SER A 201 23.81 4.84 8.60
N LYS A 202 23.34 3.89 9.41
CA LYS A 202 24.12 2.73 9.91
C LYS A 202 24.16 1.57 8.92
N TYR A 203 23.03 1.15 8.36
CA TYR A 203 22.92 -0.10 7.59
C TYR A 203 22.79 0.07 6.07
N LYS A 204 22.49 1.28 5.58
CA LYS A 204 22.30 1.58 4.15
C LYS A 204 21.24 0.64 3.51
N GLY A 205 21.31 0.46 2.20
CA GLY A 205 20.48 -0.51 1.48
C GLY A 205 18.98 -0.23 1.59
N ASN A 206 18.20 -1.29 1.87
CA ASN A 206 16.73 -1.27 1.95
C ASN A 206 16.17 -0.19 2.89
N TRP A 207 16.95 0.25 3.89
CA TRP A 207 16.55 1.33 4.80
C TRP A 207 16.46 2.71 4.11
N LEU A 208 16.84 2.83 2.84
CA LEU A 208 16.62 4.04 2.05
C LEU A 208 15.13 4.32 1.82
N SER A 209 14.29 3.29 1.63
CA SER A 209 12.85 3.43 1.38
C SER A 209 12.11 4.25 2.46
N PRO A 210 12.24 3.94 3.77
CA PRO A 210 11.56 4.71 4.81
C PRO A 210 12.06 6.16 4.90
N VAL A 211 13.34 6.42 4.57
CA VAL A 211 13.85 7.79 4.48
C VAL A 211 13.22 8.52 3.29
N PHE A 212 13.14 7.87 2.13
CA PHE A 212 12.59 8.46 0.92
C PHE A 212 11.10 8.81 1.08
N ILE A 213 10.26 7.89 1.57
CA ILE A 213 8.83 8.18 1.81
C ILE A 213 8.64 9.29 2.85
N ALA A 214 9.44 9.33 3.91
CA ALA A 214 9.39 10.41 4.89
C ALA A 214 9.66 11.78 4.23
N ASN A 215 10.62 11.84 3.29
CA ASN A 215 10.94 13.08 2.58
C ASN A 215 9.81 13.47 1.62
N LEU A 216 9.22 12.52 0.88
CA LEU A 216 8.03 12.79 0.04
C LEU A 216 6.84 13.35 0.83
N LEU A 217 6.70 12.94 2.09
CA LEU A 217 5.61 13.37 2.99
C LEU A 217 5.88 14.68 3.74
N THR A 218 7.13 15.16 3.76
CA THR A 218 7.52 16.30 4.63
C THR A 218 8.34 17.39 3.95
N LYS A 219 8.79 17.20 2.71
CA LYS A 219 9.71 18.12 2.01
C LYS A 219 9.19 18.52 0.63
N PRO A 220 9.53 19.72 0.13
CA PRO A 220 9.23 20.15 -1.24
C PRO A 220 9.74 19.16 -2.29
N SER A 221 8.98 18.94 -3.36
CA SER A 221 9.25 17.88 -4.32
C SER A 221 10.59 18.05 -5.05
N LYS A 222 11.00 19.30 -5.30
CA LYS A 222 12.30 19.65 -5.88
C LYS A 222 13.46 19.22 -4.99
N GLU A 223 13.38 19.47 -3.69
CA GLU A 223 14.41 19.07 -2.71
C GLU A 223 14.52 17.53 -2.69
N VAL A 224 13.39 16.85 -2.69
CA VAL A 224 13.36 15.38 -2.74
C VAL A 224 13.98 14.85 -4.03
N TYR A 225 13.64 15.43 -5.18
CA TYR A 225 14.25 15.03 -6.45
C TYR A 225 15.78 15.20 -6.42
N GLU A 226 16.27 16.38 -6.04
CA GLU A 226 17.71 16.68 -6.02
C GLU A 226 18.50 15.75 -5.09
N LYS A 227 17.89 15.37 -3.97
CA LYS A 227 18.50 14.48 -2.99
C LYS A 227 18.49 13.00 -3.41
N PHE A 228 17.44 12.54 -4.09
CA PHE A 228 17.22 11.10 -4.30
C PHE A 228 17.39 10.62 -5.75
N ALA A 229 17.30 11.49 -6.76
CA ALA A 229 17.28 11.06 -8.17
C ALA A 229 18.52 10.25 -8.59
N SER A 230 19.70 10.57 -8.03
CA SER A 230 20.94 9.84 -8.33
C SER A 230 20.89 8.37 -7.90
N TYR A 231 20.05 8.00 -6.92
CA TYR A 231 19.90 6.61 -6.49
C TYR A 231 19.20 5.74 -7.54
N LEU A 232 18.38 6.30 -8.44
CA LEU A 232 17.75 5.52 -9.51
C LEU A 232 18.77 4.83 -10.42
N LYS A 233 19.98 5.39 -10.54
CA LYS A 233 21.05 4.90 -11.42
C LYS A 233 22.00 3.90 -10.76
N ASN A 234 21.78 3.57 -9.48
CA ASN A 234 22.63 2.64 -8.72
C ASN A 234 21.78 1.61 -7.98
N SER A 235 22.39 0.86 -7.04
CA SER A 235 21.70 -0.16 -6.24
C SER A 235 20.54 0.39 -5.40
N GLY A 236 20.49 1.71 -5.16
CA GLY A 236 19.38 2.38 -4.50
C GLY A 236 18.09 2.42 -5.33
N GLY A 237 18.17 2.20 -6.64
CA GLY A 237 17.04 2.40 -7.55
C GLY A 237 15.87 1.46 -7.26
N THR A 238 16.14 0.23 -6.83
CA THR A 238 15.10 -0.72 -6.44
C THR A 238 14.29 -0.20 -5.24
N TYR A 239 14.95 0.38 -4.24
CA TYR A 239 14.30 0.88 -3.02
C TYR A 239 13.37 2.07 -3.30
N LEU A 240 13.80 2.96 -4.21
CA LEU A 240 12.97 4.08 -4.67
C LEU A 240 11.74 3.57 -5.41
N LYS A 241 11.90 2.61 -6.32
CA LYS A 241 10.80 2.03 -7.09
C LYS A 241 9.80 1.27 -6.21
N ASP A 242 10.29 0.53 -5.21
CA ASP A 242 9.43 -0.08 -4.19
C ASP A 242 8.57 0.98 -3.48
N THR A 243 9.16 2.13 -3.17
CA THR A 243 8.43 3.25 -2.54
C THR A 243 7.39 3.85 -3.50
N PHE A 244 7.74 4.04 -4.78
CA PHE A 244 6.77 4.48 -5.80
C PHE A 244 5.61 3.48 -5.99
N GLY A 245 5.87 2.18 -5.80
CA GLY A 245 4.85 1.12 -5.82
C GLY A 245 3.73 1.27 -4.78
N ALA A 246 3.94 2.10 -3.76
CA ALA A 246 2.92 2.43 -2.74
C ALA A 246 2.16 3.74 -3.02
N LEU A 247 2.48 4.42 -4.13
CA LEU A 247 1.92 5.71 -4.48
C LEU A 247 0.97 5.62 -5.67
N PHE A 248 0.10 6.61 -5.78
CA PHE A 248 -0.74 6.83 -6.96
C PHE A 248 -1.02 8.31 -7.13
N PHE A 249 -1.45 8.68 -8.33
CA PHE A 249 -2.02 10.00 -8.61
C PHE A 249 -3.55 9.91 -8.51
N ASP A 250 -4.13 10.65 -7.56
CA ASP A 250 -5.57 10.82 -7.47
C ASP A 250 -6.04 11.86 -8.49
N LYS A 251 -6.68 11.38 -9.56
CA LYS A 251 -7.24 12.23 -10.62
C LYS A 251 -8.37 13.14 -10.12
N LYS A 252 -9.02 12.85 -8.98
CA LYS A 252 -10.08 13.69 -8.42
C LYS A 252 -9.51 14.89 -7.68
N THR A 253 -8.56 14.65 -6.78
CA THR A 253 -7.93 15.72 -6.00
C THR A 253 -6.74 16.38 -6.69
N GLN A 254 -6.26 15.81 -7.82
CA GLN A 254 -5.06 16.24 -8.53
C GLN A 254 -3.80 16.19 -7.66
N ARG A 255 -3.73 15.18 -6.79
CA ARG A 255 -2.65 15.01 -5.83
C ARG A 255 -2.05 13.61 -5.90
N HIS A 256 -0.74 13.52 -5.70
CA HIS A 256 -0.10 12.25 -5.39
C HIS A 256 -0.37 11.90 -3.92
N SER A 257 -0.76 10.65 -3.70
CA SER A 257 -1.05 10.10 -2.38
C SER A 257 -0.45 8.70 -2.28
N GLY A 258 -0.14 8.25 -1.07
CA GLY A 258 -0.01 6.84 -0.76
C GLY A 258 -1.34 6.31 -0.24
N LEU A 259 -1.84 5.21 -0.80
CA LEU A 259 -3.04 4.50 -0.33
C LEU A 259 -2.66 3.05 -0.11
N LEU A 260 -2.96 2.54 1.08
CA LEU A 260 -2.81 1.14 1.39
C LEU A 260 -4.04 0.58 2.05
N PHE A 261 -4.26 -0.70 1.78
CA PHE A 261 -5.03 -1.57 2.64
C PHE A 261 -4.09 -2.25 3.64
N TRP A 262 -4.57 -2.48 4.85
CA TRP A 262 -3.81 -3.09 5.94
C TRP A 262 -4.70 -3.97 6.82
N GLY A 263 -4.08 -4.81 7.63
CA GLY A 263 -4.75 -5.80 8.47
C GLY A 263 -4.80 -7.19 7.83
N GLN A 264 -5.62 -8.07 8.41
CA GLN A 264 -5.74 -9.46 8.03
C GLN A 264 -7.16 -9.84 7.60
N TYR A 265 -7.20 -10.73 6.62
CA TYR A 265 -8.40 -11.44 6.20
C TYR A 265 -8.21 -12.95 6.36
N GLU A 266 -9.14 -13.58 7.07
CA GLU A 266 -9.34 -15.02 7.07
C GLU A 266 -10.85 -15.28 7.09
N TYR A 267 -11.36 -15.84 5.99
CA TYR A 267 -12.79 -16.07 5.82
C TYR A 267 -13.36 -16.87 7.00
N GLY A 268 -14.38 -16.33 7.67
CA GLY A 268 -15.03 -16.96 8.82
C GLY A 268 -14.32 -16.78 10.17
N GLU A 269 -13.11 -16.20 10.22
CA GLU A 269 -12.32 -16.07 11.46
C GLU A 269 -11.98 -14.60 11.80
N ILE A 270 -11.30 -13.89 10.89
CA ILE A 270 -10.74 -12.55 11.15
C ILE A 270 -10.97 -11.64 9.93
N ASP A 271 -11.63 -10.51 10.15
CA ASP A 271 -11.60 -9.38 9.22
C ASP A 271 -11.22 -8.13 10.04
N THR A 272 -9.98 -7.68 9.88
CA THR A 272 -9.42 -6.48 10.51
C THR A 272 -9.03 -5.45 9.47
N ARG A 273 -9.53 -5.60 8.24
CA ARG A 273 -9.02 -4.87 7.08
C ARG A 273 -9.48 -3.44 7.13
N PHE A 274 -8.56 -2.52 6.90
CA PHE A 274 -8.87 -1.10 6.75
C PHE A 274 -7.98 -0.50 5.68
N SER A 275 -8.39 0.65 5.15
CA SER A 275 -7.55 1.45 4.27
C SER A 275 -7.21 2.79 4.90
N PHE A 276 -6.07 3.34 4.49
CA PHE A 276 -5.67 4.70 4.83
C PHE A 276 -5.00 5.34 3.63
N GLU A 277 -5.22 6.65 3.51
CA GLU A 277 -4.61 7.47 2.47
C GLU A 277 -3.85 8.63 3.11
N ARG A 278 -2.68 8.94 2.57
CA ARG A 278 -1.95 10.15 2.91
C ARG A 278 -1.42 10.83 1.67
N THR A 279 -1.84 12.09 1.49
CA THR A 279 -1.36 12.96 0.43
C THR A 279 0.10 13.35 0.66
N LEU A 280 0.90 13.36 -0.40
CA LEU A 280 2.28 13.84 -0.36
C LEU A 280 2.35 15.34 -0.07
N PHE A 281 3.50 15.80 0.43
CA PHE A 281 3.71 17.22 0.75
C PHE A 281 3.49 18.10 -0.50
N GLU A 282 4.11 17.69 -1.62
CA GLU A 282 3.87 18.22 -2.95
C GLU A 282 3.71 17.07 -3.94
N ASN A 283 3.12 17.36 -5.10
CA ASN A 283 3.13 16.40 -6.21
C ASN A 283 4.57 16.06 -6.61
N LEU A 284 4.77 14.83 -7.08
CA LEU A 284 6.06 14.39 -7.57
C LEU A 284 6.62 15.38 -8.60
N GLU A 285 7.91 15.65 -8.50
CA GLU A 285 8.64 16.45 -9.47
C GLU A 285 8.62 15.77 -10.85
N GLU A 286 8.29 16.52 -11.92
CA GLU A 286 8.12 15.98 -13.27
C GLU A 286 9.35 15.24 -13.84
N ARG A 287 10.57 15.64 -13.49
CA ARG A 287 11.84 15.01 -13.86
C ARG A 287 11.92 13.56 -13.38
N TRP A 288 11.22 13.18 -12.30
CA TRP A 288 11.12 11.77 -11.91
C TRP A 288 10.59 10.91 -13.05
N PHE A 289 9.57 11.38 -13.78
CA PHE A 289 9.00 10.61 -14.89
C PHE A 289 9.96 10.46 -16.05
N PHE A 290 10.85 11.43 -16.27
CA PHE A 290 11.93 11.28 -17.25
C PHE A 290 12.87 10.15 -16.82
N ASP A 291 13.43 10.23 -15.61
CA ASP A 291 14.40 9.24 -15.12
C ASP A 291 13.79 7.84 -14.99
N LEU A 292 12.51 7.73 -14.61
CA LEU A 292 11.80 6.45 -14.51
C LEU A 292 11.59 5.79 -15.88
N THR A 293 11.47 6.56 -16.97
CA THR A 293 11.44 5.99 -18.33
C THR A 293 12.80 5.49 -18.81
N GLU A 294 13.90 5.89 -18.16
CA GLU A 294 15.26 5.41 -18.47
C GLU A 294 15.66 4.24 -17.56
N ALA A 295 15.14 4.19 -16.34
CA ALA A 295 15.41 3.16 -15.34
C ALA A 295 14.39 2.01 -15.37
N VAL A 296 14.02 1.53 -16.56
CA VAL A 296 12.99 0.49 -16.74
C VAL A 296 13.42 -0.81 -16.05
N GLN A 297 12.46 -1.50 -15.43
CA GLN A 297 12.61 -2.87 -14.97
C GLN A 297 11.35 -3.67 -15.32
N GLU A 298 11.44 -4.99 -15.27
CA GLU A 298 10.30 -5.83 -15.61
C GLU A 298 9.15 -5.68 -14.59
N LYS A 299 9.48 -5.72 -13.30
CA LYS A 299 8.49 -5.72 -12.20
C LYS A 299 8.94 -4.87 -11.03
N VAL A 300 7.98 -4.34 -10.27
CA VAL A 300 8.25 -3.68 -8.98
C VAL A 300 8.09 -4.74 -7.88
N PRO A 301 9.15 -5.00 -7.08
CA PRO A 301 9.08 -5.99 -6.00
C PRO A 301 8.00 -5.67 -4.98
N LEU A 302 8.02 -4.47 -4.39
CA LEU A 302 7.00 -4.06 -3.42
C LEU A 302 5.73 -3.61 -4.12
N GLN A 303 4.63 -4.27 -3.77
CA GLN A 303 3.32 -3.93 -4.28
C GLN A 303 2.37 -3.74 -3.10
N ALA A 304 1.72 -2.59 -3.07
CA ALA A 304 0.62 -2.32 -2.17
C ALA A 304 -0.69 -2.38 -2.96
N TYR A 305 -1.71 -3.07 -2.45
CA TYR A 305 -3.04 -2.92 -3.02
C TYR A 305 -3.47 -1.46 -2.93
N HIS A 306 -3.77 -0.84 -4.08
CA HIS A 306 -4.15 0.56 -4.16
C HIS A 306 -5.48 0.76 -4.92
N ARG A 307 -5.96 -0.19 -5.73
CA ARG A 307 -7.22 -0.05 -6.50
C ARG A 307 -7.94 -1.38 -6.72
N SER A 308 -9.23 -1.45 -6.39
CA SER A 308 -10.21 -2.48 -6.80
C SER A 308 -9.77 -3.95 -6.74
N GLY A 309 -8.80 -4.31 -5.91
CA GLY A 309 -8.27 -5.67 -5.81
C GLY A 309 -7.33 -6.08 -6.95
N VAL A 310 -6.75 -5.16 -7.72
CA VAL A 310 -5.81 -5.47 -8.81
C VAL A 310 -4.40 -4.99 -8.46
N TRP A 311 -3.42 -5.86 -8.69
CA TRP A 311 -2.00 -5.66 -8.43
C TRP A 311 -1.31 -4.95 -9.60
N TYR A 312 -0.14 -4.36 -9.36
CA TYR A 312 0.73 -3.99 -10.47
C TYR A 312 1.43 -5.24 -11.02
N GLU A 313 0.93 -5.84 -12.09
CA GLU A 313 1.54 -6.98 -12.76
C GLU A 313 2.86 -6.60 -13.48
N ALA A 314 3.07 -5.30 -13.75
CA ALA A 314 4.27 -4.76 -14.39
C ALA A 314 4.68 -3.38 -13.85
N TYR A 315 5.96 -3.03 -14.07
CA TYR A 315 6.51 -1.70 -13.77
C TYR A 315 5.75 -0.55 -14.44
N ASP A 316 5.27 -0.77 -15.67
CA ASP A 316 4.53 0.25 -16.42
C ASP A 316 3.20 0.60 -15.76
N GLU A 317 2.56 -0.34 -15.07
CA GLU A 317 1.31 -0.08 -14.37
C GLU A 317 1.54 0.83 -13.16
N MET A 318 2.64 0.64 -12.44
CA MET A 318 3.08 1.58 -11.40
C MET A 318 3.29 2.97 -12.00
N LEU A 319 4.04 3.08 -13.09
CA LEU A 319 4.34 4.36 -13.72
C LEU A 319 3.07 5.08 -14.19
N VAL A 320 2.10 4.36 -14.75
CA VAL A 320 0.77 4.90 -15.11
C VAL A 320 -0.02 5.28 -13.86
N GLY A 321 0.06 4.47 -12.80
CA GLY A 321 -0.63 4.70 -11.52
C GLY A 321 -0.24 6.01 -10.85
N ILE A 322 1.03 6.43 -10.99
CA ILE A 322 1.56 7.70 -10.46
C ILE A 322 1.56 8.84 -11.49
N LEU A 323 1.08 8.63 -12.72
CA LEU A 323 1.15 9.63 -13.77
C LEU A 323 0.15 10.79 -13.52
N PRO A 324 0.59 12.05 -13.44
CA PRO A 324 -0.33 13.18 -13.31
C PRO A 324 -1.04 13.49 -14.63
N ASN A 325 -2.24 14.07 -14.54
CA ASN A 325 -3.02 14.47 -15.72
C ASN A 325 -2.40 15.63 -16.50
N ILE A 326 -1.48 16.39 -15.88
CA ILE A 326 -0.83 17.55 -16.49
C ILE A 326 0.67 17.44 -16.26
N ILE A 327 1.43 17.40 -17.36
CA ILE A 327 2.89 17.52 -17.39
C ILE A 327 3.23 18.86 -18.04
N ARG A 328 3.95 19.73 -17.33
CA ARG A 328 4.27 21.09 -17.79
C ARG A 328 5.56 21.14 -18.61
N ASP A 329 6.57 20.35 -18.25
CA ASP A 329 7.81 20.23 -19.01
C ASP A 329 7.56 19.41 -20.28
N LYS A 330 7.59 20.11 -21.41
CA LYS A 330 7.36 19.53 -22.74
C LYS A 330 8.36 18.46 -23.14
N ARG A 331 9.57 18.46 -22.56
CA ARG A 331 10.56 17.41 -22.78
C ARG A 331 10.16 16.12 -22.08
N VAL A 332 9.67 16.23 -20.84
CA VAL A 332 9.15 15.09 -20.06
C VAL A 332 7.89 14.53 -20.73
N GLU A 333 6.95 15.40 -21.10
CA GLU A 333 5.72 15.01 -21.81
C GLU A 333 6.06 14.24 -23.09
N LYS A 334 6.96 14.77 -23.93
CA LYS A 334 7.39 14.11 -25.16
C LYS A 334 8.01 12.73 -24.88
N LYS A 335 8.92 12.64 -23.91
CA LYS A 335 9.60 11.39 -23.54
C LYS A 335 8.60 10.31 -23.09
N LEU A 336 7.61 10.69 -22.26
CA LEU A 336 6.57 9.77 -21.80
C LEU A 336 5.69 9.27 -22.95
N LYS A 337 5.32 10.15 -23.89
CA LYS A 337 4.55 9.78 -25.09
C LYS A 337 5.31 8.76 -25.93
N GLU A 338 6.58 9.04 -26.22
CA GLU A 338 7.46 8.14 -26.97
C GLU A 338 7.62 6.79 -26.25
N TYR A 339 7.85 6.82 -24.94
CA TYR A 339 7.96 5.63 -24.10
C TYR A 339 6.72 4.75 -24.20
N PHE A 340 5.53 5.26 -23.86
CA PHE A 340 4.32 4.46 -23.82
C PHE A 340 3.85 4.02 -25.22
N THR A 341 4.09 4.80 -26.28
CA THR A 341 3.85 4.34 -27.65
C THR A 341 4.76 3.16 -28.02
N ALA A 342 6.04 3.20 -27.62
CA ALA A 342 6.95 2.08 -27.88
C ALA A 342 6.55 0.83 -27.09
N ARG A 343 6.17 0.99 -25.82
CA ARG A 343 5.72 -0.11 -24.95
C ARG A 343 4.41 -0.72 -25.42
N GLU A 344 3.44 0.09 -25.86
CA GLU A 344 2.18 -0.38 -26.45
C GLU A 344 2.42 -1.31 -27.65
N LYS A 345 3.31 -0.90 -28.56
CA LYS A 345 3.68 -1.69 -29.74
C LYS A 345 4.35 -3.01 -29.37
N GLN A 346 5.26 -3.00 -28.39
CA GLN A 346 5.93 -4.22 -27.90
C GLN A 346 4.96 -5.18 -27.21
N HIS A 347 3.99 -4.64 -26.47
CA HIS A 347 2.98 -5.41 -25.74
C HIS A 347 1.80 -5.83 -26.63
N ASN A 348 1.83 -5.47 -27.92
CA ASN A 348 0.79 -5.75 -28.92
C ASN A 348 -0.63 -5.33 -28.48
N GLY A 349 -0.77 -4.33 -27.61
CA GLY A 349 -2.07 -3.85 -27.15
C GLY A 349 -2.83 -4.79 -26.20
N PHE A 350 -2.23 -5.83 -25.60
CA PHE A 350 -2.98 -6.76 -24.72
C PHE A 350 -3.55 -6.13 -23.41
N SER A 351 -3.12 -4.93 -23.02
CA SER A 351 -3.54 -4.27 -21.77
C SER A 351 -4.06 -2.86 -22.00
N THR A 352 -5.05 -2.44 -21.22
CA THR A 352 -5.58 -1.06 -21.21
C THR A 352 -4.63 -0.06 -20.55
N VAL A 353 -3.58 -0.53 -19.87
CA VAL A 353 -2.59 0.31 -19.16
C VAL A 353 -1.98 1.36 -20.09
N TYR A 354 -1.57 0.96 -21.29
CA TYR A 354 -0.96 1.87 -22.26
C TYR A 354 -1.99 2.81 -22.89
N LEU A 355 -3.25 2.39 -23.01
CA LEU A 355 -4.33 3.26 -23.46
C LEU A 355 -4.60 4.36 -22.42
N ASP A 356 -4.68 4.01 -21.13
CA ASP A 356 -4.83 5.00 -20.05
C ASP A 356 -3.63 5.97 -20.01
N ALA A 357 -2.42 5.45 -20.20
CA ALA A 357 -1.20 6.29 -20.27
C ALA A 357 -1.28 7.30 -21.43
N LEU A 358 -1.55 6.83 -22.64
CA LEU A 358 -1.61 7.66 -23.84
C LEU A 358 -2.78 8.66 -23.76
N TYR A 359 -3.93 8.24 -23.25
CA TYR A 359 -5.07 9.09 -23.01
C TYR A 359 -4.75 10.20 -22.00
N THR A 360 -4.13 9.84 -20.87
CA THR A 360 -3.71 10.78 -19.81
C THR A 360 -2.71 11.81 -20.35
N LEU A 361 -1.83 11.40 -21.27
CA LEU A 361 -0.88 12.29 -21.94
C LEU A 361 -1.49 13.08 -23.10
N ASN A 362 -2.77 12.94 -23.39
CA ASN A 362 -3.44 13.54 -24.54
C ASN A 362 -2.73 13.21 -25.87
N SER A 363 -2.32 11.94 -26.03
CA SER A 363 -1.85 11.38 -27.30
C SER A 363 -3.03 10.87 -28.11
N ASP A 364 -2.94 10.95 -29.44
CA ASP A 364 -3.95 10.32 -30.31
C ASP A 364 -3.83 8.79 -30.19
N ILE A 365 -4.91 8.18 -29.74
CA ILE A 365 -5.06 6.73 -29.74
C ILE A 365 -5.69 6.37 -31.07
N THR A 366 -4.89 5.80 -31.98
CA THR A 366 -5.33 5.52 -33.34
C THR A 366 -6.23 4.28 -33.42
N GLU A 367 -6.98 4.16 -34.52
CA GLU A 367 -7.78 2.96 -34.79
C GLU A 367 -6.91 1.69 -34.86
N GLU A 368 -5.65 1.84 -35.29
CA GLU A 368 -4.66 0.75 -35.31
C GLU A 368 -4.36 0.21 -33.91
N ILE A 369 -4.20 1.12 -32.93
CA ILE A 369 -3.98 0.76 -31.52
C ILE A 369 -5.20 0.00 -30.97
N ILE A 370 -6.42 0.50 -31.22
CA ILE A 370 -7.65 -0.16 -30.78
C ILE A 370 -7.81 -1.53 -31.45
N ASN A 371 -7.51 -1.63 -32.75
CA ASN A 371 -7.55 -2.90 -33.48
C ASN A 371 -6.55 -3.92 -32.94
N ARG A 372 -5.33 -3.52 -32.54
CA ARG A 372 -4.40 -4.40 -31.84
C ARG A 372 -4.97 -4.91 -30.52
N TYR A 373 -5.52 -4.00 -29.70
CA TYR A 373 -6.15 -4.34 -28.43
C TYR A 373 -7.27 -5.39 -28.59
N ILE A 374 -8.14 -5.21 -29.58
CA ILE A 374 -9.20 -6.18 -29.90
C ILE A 374 -8.59 -7.55 -30.22
N ARG A 375 -7.68 -7.62 -31.21
CA ARG A 375 -7.08 -8.88 -31.69
C ARG A 375 -6.38 -9.68 -30.59
N CYS A 376 -5.60 -9.00 -29.75
CA CYS A 376 -4.81 -9.69 -28.73
C CYS A 376 -5.66 -10.21 -27.57
N SER A 377 -6.81 -9.61 -27.32
CA SER A 377 -7.75 -10.01 -26.29
C SER A 377 -9.06 -10.53 -26.90
N ASP A 378 -9.04 -11.18 -28.06
CA ASP A 378 -10.27 -11.56 -28.79
C ASP A 378 -11.27 -12.41 -27.96
N ASN A 379 -10.77 -13.15 -26.94
CA ASN A 379 -11.57 -13.89 -25.97
C ASN A 379 -11.86 -13.13 -24.65
N GLY A 380 -11.18 -12.00 -24.40
CA GLY A 380 -11.30 -11.16 -23.21
C GLY A 380 -11.98 -9.79 -23.42
N VAL A 381 -12.05 -9.29 -24.67
CA VAL A 381 -12.76 -8.05 -25.00
C VAL A 381 -14.23 -8.36 -25.27
N SER A 382 -15.09 -7.90 -24.38
CA SER A 382 -16.53 -7.85 -24.62
C SER A 382 -16.92 -6.53 -25.31
N LYS A 383 -18.13 -6.49 -25.90
CA LYS A 383 -18.74 -5.23 -26.34
C LYS A 383 -18.82 -4.17 -25.22
N TYR A 384 -18.91 -4.59 -23.95
CA TYR A 384 -18.94 -3.68 -22.79
C TYR A 384 -17.57 -3.07 -22.51
N SER A 385 -16.50 -3.89 -22.47
CA SER A 385 -15.15 -3.39 -22.26
C SER A 385 -14.69 -2.52 -23.43
N LEU A 386 -15.03 -2.89 -24.67
CA LEU A 386 -14.66 -2.10 -25.84
C LEU A 386 -15.37 -0.73 -25.86
N ARG A 387 -16.65 -0.70 -25.48
CA ARG A 387 -17.39 0.55 -25.26
C ARG A 387 -16.67 1.45 -24.25
N VAL A 388 -16.31 0.92 -23.09
CA VAL A 388 -15.58 1.67 -22.06
C VAL A 388 -14.25 2.19 -22.61
N THR A 389 -13.48 1.34 -23.31
CA THR A 389 -12.19 1.73 -23.90
C THR A 389 -12.34 2.85 -24.93
N ILE A 390 -13.21 2.71 -25.92
CA ILE A 390 -13.37 3.72 -26.97
C ILE A 390 -13.95 5.01 -26.40
N ASN A 391 -14.96 4.93 -25.53
CA ASN A 391 -15.65 6.12 -25.06
C ASN A 391 -14.90 6.89 -23.99
N ASN A 392 -14.22 6.18 -23.08
CA ASN A 392 -13.59 6.79 -21.91
C ASN A 392 -12.09 6.98 -22.10
N LEU A 393 -11.44 6.20 -22.97
CA LEU A 393 -10.00 6.25 -23.20
C LEU A 393 -9.63 6.75 -24.60
N THR A 394 -10.56 7.38 -25.34
CA THR A 394 -10.20 8.11 -26.56
C THR A 394 -10.81 9.50 -26.57
N ASN A 395 -10.10 10.45 -27.19
CA ASN A 395 -10.59 11.80 -27.45
C ASN A 395 -11.25 11.90 -28.84
N TRP A 396 -11.78 10.79 -29.37
CA TRP A 396 -12.42 10.76 -30.69
C TRP A 396 -13.76 11.50 -30.67
N SER A 397 -14.07 12.20 -31.76
CA SER A 397 -15.39 12.78 -31.98
C SER A 397 -16.44 11.67 -32.10
N ASN A 398 -17.70 11.97 -31.76
CA ASN A 398 -18.81 11.03 -31.92
C ASN A 398 -18.87 10.45 -33.34
N LYS A 399 -18.65 11.30 -34.36
CA LYS A 399 -18.55 10.86 -35.76
C LYS A 399 -17.46 9.80 -35.97
N ARG A 400 -16.23 10.06 -35.51
CA ARG A 400 -15.12 9.09 -35.63
C ARG A 400 -15.42 7.79 -34.89
N LYS A 401 -16.06 7.86 -33.71
CA LYS A 401 -16.50 6.67 -32.96
C LYS A 401 -17.53 5.86 -33.75
N VAL A 402 -18.57 6.50 -34.31
CA VAL A 402 -19.59 5.84 -35.14
C VAL A 402 -18.97 5.20 -36.37
N ASP A 403 -18.11 5.93 -37.08
CA ASP A 403 -17.41 5.44 -38.26
C ASP A 403 -16.58 4.20 -37.93
N PHE A 404 -15.83 4.22 -36.82
CA PHE A 404 -15.06 3.07 -36.35
C PHE A 404 -15.95 1.89 -35.93
N TYR A 405 -17.02 2.12 -35.16
CA TYR A 405 -17.94 1.04 -34.76
C TYR A 405 -18.55 0.32 -35.95
N ASN A 406 -18.83 1.04 -37.05
CA ASN A 406 -19.34 0.44 -38.29
C ASN A 406 -18.32 -0.48 -38.98
N THR A 407 -17.02 -0.36 -38.68
CA THR A 407 -15.97 -1.27 -39.18
C THR A 407 -15.86 -2.57 -38.36
N LEU A 408 -16.44 -2.61 -37.16
CA LEU A 408 -16.28 -3.72 -36.23
C LEU A 408 -17.33 -4.82 -36.45
N SER A 409 -16.97 -6.05 -36.07
CA SER A 409 -17.91 -7.17 -36.05
C SER A 409 -19.09 -6.88 -35.10
N PRO A 410 -20.35 -7.26 -35.45
CA PRO A 410 -21.52 -7.03 -34.61
C PRO A 410 -21.40 -7.54 -33.16
N LYS A 411 -20.56 -8.54 -32.89
CA LYS A 411 -20.30 -9.05 -31.53
C LYS A 411 -19.68 -8.02 -30.58
N TYR A 412 -19.02 -6.99 -31.12
CA TYR A 412 -18.35 -5.93 -30.36
C TYR A 412 -19.16 -4.63 -30.26
N VAL A 413 -20.32 -4.57 -30.89
CA VAL A 413 -21.11 -3.35 -31.05
C VAL A 413 -22.38 -3.43 -30.19
N MET A 414 -22.70 -2.34 -29.48
CA MET A 414 -24.01 -2.14 -28.87
C MET A 414 -24.85 -1.22 -29.74
N ARG A 415 -26.06 -1.64 -30.08
CA ARG A 415 -26.94 -0.85 -30.96
C ARG A 415 -27.36 0.44 -30.29
N GLU A 416 -27.69 0.35 -29.00
CA GLU A 416 -28.09 1.46 -28.16
C GLU A 416 -26.98 2.53 -28.08
N GLU A 417 -25.71 2.11 -28.11
CA GLU A 417 -24.57 3.03 -28.09
C GLU A 417 -24.37 3.74 -29.44
N LEU A 418 -24.53 3.01 -30.54
CA LEU A 418 -24.48 3.60 -31.88
C LEU A 418 -25.59 4.62 -32.11
N GLU A 419 -26.75 4.42 -31.48
CA GLU A 419 -27.86 5.37 -31.50
C GLU A 419 -27.53 6.59 -30.64
N ALA A 420 -27.05 6.40 -29.40
CA ALA A 420 -26.66 7.49 -28.50
C ALA A 420 -25.53 8.38 -29.05
N LEU A 421 -24.61 7.85 -29.85
CA LEU A 421 -23.52 8.63 -30.46
C LEU A 421 -23.96 9.43 -31.70
N LYS A 422 -25.15 9.16 -32.25
CA LYS A 422 -25.70 9.87 -33.42
C LYS A 422 -26.60 11.05 -33.02
N GLU A 423 -27.07 11.04 -31.77
CA GLU A 423 -27.70 12.19 -31.10
C GLU A 423 -26.64 13.21 -30.66
#